data_AF-A0A0D0BW15-F1
#
_entry.id   AF-A0A0D0BW15-F1
#
_cell.length_a   1.000
_cell.length_b   1.000
_cell.length_c   1.000
_cell.angle_alpha   90.00
_cell.angle_beta   90.00
_cell.angle_gamma   90.00
#
_symmetry.space_group_name_H-M   'P 1'
#
loop_
_entity.id
_entity.type
_entity.pdbx_description
1 polymer ?
#
loop_
_entity_poly.entity_id
_entity_poly.type
_entity_poly.pdbx_seq_one_letter_code
_entity_poly.pdbx_strand_id
1 'polypeptide(L)'
;MQTVGPVVVTEALTMMIVLLLYGLYTCLTVVSIYCLKYQHQAISHSRKLLLCTVSLMFINHTGLLAAASICFVGDMKSLYTTVNGRLNLQAQLAEVVLARINYLLSDFIVIWRAWCLSNGRGKSRYVLSLCLLASFISLMLDGILNILTLSKKDTTNYSPAIPSVAISPRNQWGNRKIVMPLVLFITNFAATIYIGMTFIMVRRVAKGYLVPSKKISIFGRMLLFMFESGLIYSALWFILIFDVAYPFPHKVNTVITLVVPQLTALYPAVIIVLDVAQKSLNTQSEQDSQALELDVPTPPSDLSAAITEIST
;
A
#
# COMPACT_ATOMS: atom_id res chain seq x y z
N MET A 1 7.89 -39.33 15.55
CA MET A 1 9.01 -38.35 15.47
C MET A 1 9.35 -37.86 14.06
N GLN A 2 8.97 -38.54 12.96
CA GLN A 2 9.31 -38.13 11.57
C GLN A 2 8.60 -36.87 11.01
N THR A 3 7.64 -36.26 11.72
CA THR A 3 6.82 -35.15 11.20
C THR A 3 7.22 -33.76 11.70
N VAL A 4 8.13 -33.64 12.67
CA VAL A 4 8.49 -32.35 13.28
C VAL A 4 9.40 -31.52 12.36
N GLY A 5 10.35 -32.16 11.68
CA GLY A 5 11.32 -31.47 10.81
C GLY A 5 10.69 -30.62 9.69
N PRO A 6 9.76 -31.17 8.88
CA PRO A 6 9.14 -30.41 7.78
C PRO A 6 8.33 -29.18 8.25
N VAL A 7 7.71 -29.25 9.42
CA VAL A 7 6.95 -28.14 9.99
C VAL A 7 7.90 -27.01 10.38
N VAL A 8 8.95 -27.31 11.16
CA VAL A 8 9.96 -26.32 11.58
C VAL A 8 10.60 -25.62 10.38
N VAL A 9 10.93 -26.37 9.32
CA VAL A 9 11.51 -25.80 8.09
C VAL A 9 10.53 -24.84 7.42
N THR A 10 9.24 -25.20 7.33
CA THR A 10 8.22 -24.34 6.70
C THR A 10 8.00 -23.06 7.49
N GLU A 11 7.91 -23.16 8.81
CA GLU A 11 7.77 -22.03 9.73
C GLU A 11 8.97 -21.06 9.63
N ALA A 12 10.19 -21.61 9.64
CA ALA A 12 11.42 -20.83 9.50
C ALA A 12 11.53 -20.14 8.14
N LEU A 13 11.22 -20.84 7.05
CA LEU A 13 11.17 -20.26 5.70
C LEU A 13 10.19 -19.10 5.63
N THR A 14 9.02 -19.26 6.26
CA THR A 14 7.98 -18.25 6.25
C THR A 14 8.42 -17.00 7.02
N MET A 15 9.02 -17.15 8.21
CA MET A 15 9.56 -16.02 8.96
C MET A 15 10.72 -15.32 8.25
N MET A 16 11.56 -16.06 7.52
CA MET A 16 12.59 -15.44 6.68
C MET A 16 11.99 -14.55 5.58
N ILE A 17 10.90 -14.99 4.94
CA ILE A 17 10.18 -14.17 3.95
C ILE A 17 9.60 -12.91 4.61
N VAL A 18 8.98 -13.03 5.80
CA VAL A 18 8.48 -11.85 6.54
C VAL A 18 9.60 -10.86 6.83
N LEU A 19 10.72 -11.33 7.38
CA LEU A 19 11.84 -10.47 7.76
C LEU A 19 12.46 -9.77 6.54
N LEU A 20 12.56 -10.47 5.41
CA LEU A 20 13.06 -9.89 4.17
C LEU A 20 12.12 -8.79 3.65
N LEU A 21 10.81 -9.06 3.59
CA LEU A 21 9.81 -8.08 3.18
C LEU A 21 9.76 -6.88 4.13
N TYR A 22 9.88 -7.11 5.44
CA TYR A 22 9.95 -6.06 6.44
C TYR A 22 11.21 -5.20 6.29
N GLY A 23 12.36 -5.81 6.01
CA GLY A 23 13.61 -5.10 5.74
C GLY A 23 13.46 -4.17 4.52
N LEU A 24 12.92 -4.69 3.42
CA LEU A 24 12.61 -3.91 2.23
C LEU A 24 11.65 -2.75 2.54
N TYR A 25 10.58 -3.04 3.27
CA TYR A 25 9.61 -2.03 3.70
C TYR A 25 10.24 -0.94 4.57
N THR A 26 11.14 -1.31 5.48
CA THR A 26 11.86 -0.38 6.35
C THR A 26 12.73 0.57 5.52
N CYS A 27 13.51 0.03 4.57
CA CYS A 27 14.30 0.85 3.64
C CYS A 27 13.42 1.83 2.87
N LEU A 28 12.31 1.36 2.28
CA LEU A 28 11.38 2.20 1.52
C LEU A 28 10.73 3.28 2.40
N THR A 29 10.40 2.95 3.64
CA THR A 29 9.80 3.89 4.59
C THR A 29 10.81 4.97 5.00
N VAL A 30 12.05 4.60 5.30
CA VAL A 30 13.12 5.56 5.64
C VAL A 30 13.37 6.51 4.48
N VAL A 31 13.48 5.98 3.25
CA VAL A 31 13.61 6.80 2.04
C VAL A 31 12.39 7.71 1.85
N SER A 32 11.17 7.18 2.02
CA SER A 32 9.93 7.97 1.92
C SER A 32 9.90 9.12 2.91
N ILE A 33 10.24 8.87 4.18
CA ILE A 33 10.29 9.88 5.24
C ILE A 33 11.37 10.92 4.92
N TYR A 34 12.56 10.49 4.51
CA TYR A 34 13.64 11.37 4.10
C TYR A 34 13.20 12.28 2.96
N CYS A 35 12.63 11.71 1.89
CA CYS A 35 12.11 12.46 0.76
C CYS A 35 11.02 13.47 1.14
N LEU A 36 10.08 13.09 2.00
CA LEU A 36 9.01 13.98 2.46
C LEU A 36 9.52 15.14 3.32
N LYS A 37 10.56 14.90 4.12
CA LYS A 37 11.14 15.90 5.03
C LYS A 37 12.09 16.87 4.31
N TYR A 38 12.94 16.37 3.42
CA TYR A 38 14.04 17.14 2.83
C TYR A 38 13.71 17.78 1.48
N GLN A 39 12.54 17.50 0.88
CA GLN A 39 12.16 18.17 -0.36
C GLN A 39 11.80 19.65 -0.10
N HIS A 40 12.69 20.55 -0.56
CA HIS A 40 12.85 22.00 -0.31
C HIS A 40 11.63 22.95 -0.50
N GLN A 41 10.43 22.42 -0.69
CA GLN A 41 9.19 23.21 -0.78
C GLN A 41 8.45 23.21 0.56
N ALA A 42 7.81 24.35 0.88
CA ALA A 42 7.01 24.52 2.09
C ALA A 42 6.09 23.30 2.35
N ILE A 43 6.07 22.83 3.60
CA ILE A 43 5.35 21.62 3.99
C ILE A 43 3.84 21.86 3.86
N SER A 44 3.26 21.45 2.74
CA SER A 44 1.81 21.49 2.53
C SER A 44 1.08 20.56 3.50
N HIS A 45 -0.19 20.87 3.80
CA HIS A 45 -1.03 20.02 4.66
C HIS A 45 -1.06 18.56 4.19
N SER A 46 -1.08 18.32 2.88
CA SER A 46 -1.04 16.97 2.29
C SER A 46 0.23 16.20 2.65
N ARG A 47 1.40 16.86 2.68
CA ARG A 47 2.66 16.21 3.06
C ARG A 47 2.70 15.85 4.54
N LYS A 48 2.17 16.70 5.43
CA LYS A 48 2.07 16.40 6.86
C LYS A 48 1.21 15.17 7.11
N LEU A 49 0.05 15.10 6.45
CA LEU A 49 -0.86 13.96 6.54
C LEU A 49 -0.21 12.68 6.02
N LEU A 50 0.49 12.76 4.88
CA LEU A 50 1.20 11.62 4.30
C LEU A 50 2.33 11.13 5.22
N LEU A 51 3.15 12.03 5.75
CA LEU A 51 4.22 11.71 6.70
C LEU A 51 3.69 11.04 7.97
N CYS A 52 2.61 11.59 8.52
CA CYS A 52 1.91 11.02 9.68
C CYS A 52 1.43 9.60 9.37
N THR A 53 0.77 9.42 8.22
CA THR A 53 0.20 8.13 7.81
C THR A 53 1.29 7.07 7.61
N VAL A 54 2.38 7.40 6.91
CA VAL A 54 3.51 6.48 6.70
C VAL A 54 4.17 6.11 8.02
N SER A 55 4.34 7.07 8.93
CA SER A 55 4.93 6.81 10.26
C SER A 55 4.04 5.89 11.09
N LEU A 56 2.72 6.11 11.09
CA LEU A 56 1.75 5.25 11.76
C LEU A 56 1.75 3.84 11.18
N MET A 57 1.78 3.70 9.85
CA MET A 57 1.89 2.40 9.20
C MET A 57 3.18 1.68 9.57
N PHE A 58 4.31 2.40 9.64
CA PHE A 58 5.59 1.82 10.03
C PHE A 58 5.59 1.29 11.47
N ILE A 59 5.07 2.07 12.42
CA ILE A 59 4.91 1.66 13.82
C ILE A 59 4.01 0.43 13.90
N ASN A 60 2.86 0.48 13.23
CA ASN A 60 1.88 -0.60 13.23
C ASN A 60 2.45 -1.90 12.65
N HIS A 61 3.18 -1.79 11.54
CA HIS A 61 3.81 -2.91 10.88
C HIS A 61 4.99 -3.50 11.68
N THR A 62 5.73 -2.66 12.41
CA THR A 62 6.74 -3.11 13.39
C THR A 62 6.09 -3.90 14.52
N GLY A 63 4.94 -3.46 15.01
CA GLY A 63 4.14 -4.22 15.98
C GLY A 63 3.67 -5.57 15.44
N LEU A 64 3.27 -5.62 14.16
CA LEU A 64 2.87 -6.86 13.48
C LEU A 64 4.03 -7.86 13.42
N LEU A 65 5.24 -7.41 13.06
CA LEU A 65 6.44 -8.24 13.06
C LEU A 65 6.77 -8.76 14.46
N ALA A 66 6.66 -7.90 15.49
CA ALA A 66 6.91 -8.29 16.87
C ALA A 66 5.91 -9.36 17.34
N ALA A 67 4.62 -9.19 17.03
CA ALA A 67 3.59 -10.18 17.33
C ALA A 67 3.86 -11.52 16.63
N ALA A 68 4.14 -11.51 15.32
CA ALA A 68 4.49 -12.71 14.56
C ALA A 68 5.74 -13.41 15.13
N SER A 69 6.73 -12.65 15.57
CA SER A 69 7.96 -13.19 16.19
C SER A 69 7.68 -13.87 17.54
N ILE A 70 6.79 -13.30 18.36
CA ILE A 70 6.36 -13.90 19.63
C ILE A 70 5.62 -15.21 19.38
N CYS A 71 4.69 -15.22 18.40
CA CYS A 71 3.97 -16.40 17.96
C CYS A 71 4.92 -17.53 17.52
N PHE A 72 5.85 -17.21 16.62
CA PHE A 72 6.85 -18.16 16.12
C PHE A 72 7.72 -18.76 17.25
N VAL A 73 8.23 -17.93 18.16
CA VAL A 73 9.02 -18.42 19.30
C VAL A 73 8.17 -19.28 20.23
N GLY A 74 6.91 -18.91 20.44
CA GLY A 74 5.94 -19.68 21.22
C GLY A 74 5.73 -21.08 20.64
N ASP A 75 5.54 -21.17 19.34
CA ASP A 75 5.36 -22.44 18.63
C ASP A 75 6.61 -23.31 18.70
N MET A 76 7.78 -22.73 18.44
CA MET A 76 9.05 -23.45 18.54
C MET A 76 9.27 -24.01 19.94
N LYS A 77 8.93 -23.26 21.00
CA LYS A 77 9.03 -23.76 22.38
C LYS A 77 8.00 -24.85 22.70
N SER A 78 6.80 -24.79 22.10
CA SER A 78 5.73 -25.77 22.33
C SER A 78 6.07 -27.17 21.85
N LEU A 79 7.03 -27.31 20.92
CA LEU A 79 7.54 -28.59 20.45
C LEU A 79 8.38 -29.33 21.49
N TYR A 80 9.00 -28.61 22.42
CA TYR A 80 9.93 -29.17 23.41
C TYR A 80 9.39 -29.11 24.83
N THR A 81 8.53 -28.14 25.14
CA THR A 81 8.08 -27.85 26.51
C THR A 81 6.64 -27.35 26.52
N THR A 82 5.95 -27.52 27.66
CA THR A 82 4.63 -26.90 27.87
C THR A 82 4.79 -25.39 28.03
N VAL A 83 4.27 -24.61 27.08
CA VAL A 83 4.36 -23.14 27.06
C VAL A 83 3.06 -22.52 27.55
N ASN A 84 3.14 -21.43 28.32
CA ASN A 84 1.98 -20.63 28.67
C ASN A 84 1.35 -19.99 27.41
N GLY A 85 0.19 -20.50 26.99
CA GLY A 85 -0.51 -20.06 25.77
C GLY A 85 -1.02 -18.61 25.81
N ARG A 86 -1.02 -17.95 26.98
CA ARG A 86 -1.55 -16.59 27.13
C ARG A 86 -0.79 -15.55 26.30
N LEU A 87 0.54 -15.66 26.23
CA LEU A 87 1.36 -14.72 25.44
C LEU A 87 1.12 -14.87 23.93
N ASN A 88 1.01 -16.11 23.44
CA ASN A 88 0.71 -16.39 22.04
C ASN A 88 -0.69 -15.87 21.68
N LEU A 89 -1.69 -16.08 22.56
CA LEU A 89 -3.03 -15.51 22.37
C LEU A 89 -3.01 -13.97 22.30
N GLN A 90 -2.30 -13.30 23.20
CA GLN A 90 -2.17 -11.84 23.17
C GLN A 90 -1.49 -11.34 21.88
N ALA A 91 -0.45 -12.04 21.42
CA ALA A 91 0.22 -11.73 20.17
C ALA A 91 -0.70 -11.92 18.95
N GLN A 92 -1.47 -13.01 18.89
CA GLN A 92 -2.46 -13.24 17.83
C GLN A 92 -3.56 -12.18 17.82
N LEU A 93 -4.04 -11.75 18.99
CA LEU A 93 -5.01 -10.66 19.09
C LEU A 93 -4.41 -9.34 18.58
N ALA A 94 -3.17 -9.04 18.96
CA ALA A 94 -2.46 -7.87 18.44
C ALA A 94 -2.30 -7.94 16.93
N GLU A 95 -1.86 -9.07 16.37
CA GLU A 95 -1.73 -9.29 14.94
C GLU A 95 -3.04 -9.02 14.18
N VAL A 96 -4.16 -9.55 14.68
CA VAL A 96 -5.49 -9.29 14.09
C VAL A 96 -5.75 -7.79 14.04
N VAL A 97 -5.64 -7.09 15.17
CA VAL A 97 -5.95 -5.65 15.25
C VAL A 97 -5.00 -4.81 14.38
N LEU A 98 -3.70 -5.03 14.49
CA LEU A 98 -2.66 -4.29 13.78
C LEU A 98 -2.80 -4.48 12.25
N ALA A 99 -3.09 -5.69 11.77
CA ALA A 99 -3.34 -5.94 10.36
C ALA A 99 -4.53 -5.13 9.82
N ARG A 100 -5.65 -5.05 10.56
CA ARG A 100 -6.84 -4.28 10.12
C ARG A 100 -6.58 -2.78 10.12
N ILE A 101 -5.81 -2.27 11.09
CA ILE A 101 -5.37 -0.87 11.08
C ILE A 101 -4.52 -0.59 9.82
N ASN A 102 -3.63 -1.51 9.43
CA ASN A 102 -2.83 -1.35 8.20
C ASN A 102 -3.70 -1.35 6.94
N TYR A 103 -4.70 -2.22 6.86
CA TYR A 103 -5.65 -2.22 5.73
C TYR A 103 -6.43 -0.90 5.65
N LEU A 104 -6.93 -0.41 6.80
CA LEU A 104 -7.64 0.87 6.87
C LEU A 104 -6.75 2.06 6.44
N LEU A 105 -5.51 2.12 6.93
CA LEU A 105 -4.57 3.17 6.57
C LEU A 105 -4.21 3.12 5.07
N SER A 106 -4.10 1.92 4.50
CA SER A 106 -3.82 1.74 3.07
C SER A 106 -4.98 2.23 2.21
N ASP A 107 -6.21 1.87 2.56
CA ASP A 107 -7.41 2.34 1.86
C ASP A 107 -7.62 3.84 2.01
N PHE A 108 -7.32 4.38 3.20
CA PHE A 108 -7.34 5.81 3.45
C PHE A 108 -6.39 6.55 2.49
N ILE A 109 -5.19 6.04 2.23
CA ILE A 109 -4.23 6.65 1.28
C ILE A 109 -4.76 6.61 -0.15
N VAL A 110 -5.40 5.50 -0.56
CA VAL A 110 -6.03 5.40 -1.88
C VAL A 110 -7.14 6.44 -2.04
N ILE A 111 -8.02 6.55 -1.05
CA ILE A 111 -9.14 7.48 -1.09
C ILE A 111 -8.68 8.92 -0.97
N TRP A 112 -7.71 9.20 -0.10
CA TRP A 112 -7.08 10.52 0.03
C TRP A 112 -6.55 11.01 -1.31
N ARG A 113 -5.88 10.12 -2.06
CA ARG A 113 -5.38 10.42 -3.41
C ARG A 113 -6.50 10.77 -4.39
N ALA A 114 -7.58 9.99 -4.43
CA ALA A 114 -8.75 10.29 -5.25
C ALA A 114 -9.45 11.59 -4.80
N TRP A 115 -9.46 11.86 -3.49
CA TRP A 115 -10.04 13.05 -2.90
C TRP A 115 -9.30 14.32 -3.32
N CYS A 116 -7.95 14.30 -3.29
CA CYS A 116 -7.13 15.43 -3.73
C CYS A 116 -7.42 15.82 -5.20
N LEU A 117 -7.79 14.85 -6.04
CA LEU A 117 -8.15 15.08 -7.44
C LEU A 117 -9.58 15.61 -7.62
N SER A 118 -10.46 15.38 -6.65
CA SER A 118 -11.86 15.79 -6.69
C SER A 118 -12.06 17.28 -6.37
N ASN A 119 -11.40 18.15 -7.14
CA ASN A 119 -11.47 19.60 -6.94
C ASN A 119 -12.88 20.12 -7.34
N GLY A 120 -13.75 20.34 -6.36
CA GLY A 120 -15.04 21.03 -6.52
C GLY A 120 -16.30 20.16 -6.73
N ARG A 121 -16.18 18.86 -7.00
CA ARG A 121 -17.35 17.97 -7.18
C ARG A 121 -17.70 17.25 -5.88
N GLY A 122 -18.57 17.84 -5.06
CA GLY A 122 -18.98 17.30 -3.75
C GLY A 122 -19.51 15.85 -3.80
N LYS A 123 -20.18 15.47 -4.89
CA LYS A 123 -20.74 14.11 -5.07
C LYS A 123 -19.68 13.00 -5.01
N SER A 124 -18.51 13.19 -5.62
CA SER A 124 -17.46 12.15 -5.61
C SER A 124 -16.86 11.97 -4.21
N ARG A 125 -16.62 13.07 -3.49
CA ARG A 125 -16.11 13.04 -2.11
C ARG A 125 -17.06 12.28 -1.19
N TYR A 126 -18.37 12.49 -1.36
CA TYR A 126 -19.38 11.76 -0.59
C TYR A 126 -19.33 10.25 -0.85
N VAL A 127 -19.30 9.82 -2.12
CA VAL A 127 -19.22 8.39 -2.48
C VAL A 127 -17.94 7.75 -1.95
N LEU A 128 -16.79 8.41 -2.11
CA LEU A 128 -15.51 7.92 -1.59
C LEU A 128 -15.49 7.82 -0.06
N SER A 129 -16.10 8.79 0.63
CA SER A 129 -16.22 8.77 2.10
C SER A 129 -17.13 7.65 2.58
N LEU A 130 -18.23 7.39 1.84
CA LEU A 130 -19.12 6.27 2.12
C LEU A 130 -18.42 4.92 1.93
N CYS A 131 -17.58 4.78 0.88
CA CYS A 131 -16.78 3.58 0.66
C CYS A 131 -15.75 3.38 1.79
N LEU A 132 -15.09 4.45 2.25
CA LEU A 132 -14.17 4.38 3.39
C LEU A 132 -14.90 3.94 4.66
N LEU A 133 -16.09 4.50 4.92
CA LEU A 133 -16.90 4.13 6.07
C LEU A 133 -17.35 2.67 6.01
N ALA A 134 -17.77 2.19 4.85
CA ALA A 134 -18.11 0.79 4.64
C ALA A 134 -16.92 -0.14 4.91
N SER A 135 -15.72 0.24 4.43
CA SER A 135 -14.48 -0.49 4.71
C SER A 135 -14.14 -0.51 6.20
N PHE A 136 -14.25 0.63 6.88
CA PHE A 136 -14.05 0.73 8.32
C PHE A 136 -15.00 -0.19 9.10
N ILE A 137 -16.30 -0.14 8.80
CA ILE A 137 -17.31 -0.99 9.45
C ILE A 137 -16.99 -2.47 9.18
N SER A 138 -16.66 -2.83 7.94
CA SER A 138 -16.34 -4.20 7.57
C SER A 138 -15.10 -4.73 8.31
N LEU A 139 -14.05 -3.92 8.43
CA LEU A 139 -12.83 -4.25 9.18
C LEU A 139 -13.11 -4.41 10.68
N MET A 140 -13.96 -3.56 11.26
CA MET A 140 -14.34 -3.66 12.68
C MET A 140 -15.15 -4.91 12.96
N LEU A 141 -16.15 -5.21 12.12
CA LEU A 141 -16.94 -6.43 12.26
C LEU A 141 -16.08 -7.69 12.10
N ASP A 142 -15.19 -7.72 11.09
CA ASP A 142 -14.24 -8.83 10.93
C ASP A 142 -13.32 -8.95 12.15
N GLY A 143 -12.76 -7.85 12.65
CA GLY A 143 -11.91 -7.82 13.84
C GLY A 143 -12.61 -8.37 15.08
N ILE A 144 -13.81 -7.87 15.39
CA ILE A 144 -14.62 -8.31 16.53
C ILE A 144 -14.95 -9.80 16.41
N LEU A 145 -15.38 -10.27 15.23
CA LEU A 145 -15.69 -11.67 15.02
C LEU A 145 -14.46 -12.58 15.20
N ASN A 146 -13.29 -12.15 14.72
CA ASN A 146 -12.04 -12.89 14.94
C ASN A 146 -11.67 -12.93 16.43
N ILE A 147 -11.77 -11.82 17.15
CA ILE A 147 -11.49 -11.75 18.60
C ILE A 147 -12.46 -12.65 19.38
N LEU A 148 -13.75 -12.60 19.09
CA LEU A 148 -14.75 -13.47 19.73
C LEU A 148 -14.48 -14.96 19.45
N THR A 149 -14.00 -15.28 18.25
CA THR A 149 -13.65 -16.66 17.87
C THR A 149 -12.41 -17.13 18.64
N LEU A 150 -11.38 -16.28 18.75
CA LEU A 150 -10.17 -16.58 19.51
C LEU A 150 -10.47 -16.73 21.01
N SER A 151 -11.35 -15.90 21.56
CA SER A 151 -11.75 -15.94 22.97
C SER A 151 -12.55 -17.20 23.34
N LYS A 152 -13.37 -17.72 22.42
CA LYS A 152 -14.14 -18.96 22.61
C LYS A 152 -13.30 -20.23 22.49
N LYS A 153 -12.08 -20.15 21.95
CA LYS A 153 -11.20 -21.31 21.79
C LYS A 153 -10.59 -21.62 23.14
N ASP A 154 -11.33 -22.44 23.90
CA ASP A 154 -11.10 -22.78 25.30
C ASP A 154 -9.64 -23.15 25.61
N THR A 155 -9.03 -22.39 26.51
CA THR A 155 -7.68 -22.59 27.08
C THR A 155 -7.54 -23.85 27.96
N THR A 156 -8.60 -24.65 28.05
CA THR A 156 -8.72 -25.79 28.98
C THR A 156 -8.14 -27.09 28.45
N ASN A 157 -7.95 -27.23 27.14
CA ASN A 157 -7.25 -28.37 26.54
C ASN A 157 -5.98 -27.88 25.83
N TYR A 158 -4.85 -27.95 26.54
CA TYR A 158 -3.50 -27.83 25.99
C TYR A 158 -3.28 -28.92 24.93
N SER A 159 -3.78 -28.71 23.72
CA SER A 159 -3.36 -29.47 22.55
C SER A 159 -2.06 -28.88 22.01
N PRO A 160 -1.06 -29.72 21.68
CA PRO A 160 0.25 -29.26 21.26
C PRO A 160 0.17 -28.59 19.88
N ALA A 161 0.86 -27.45 19.76
CA ALA A 161 1.18 -26.73 18.54
C ALA A 161 0.02 -26.56 17.53
N ILE A 162 -0.82 -25.55 17.75
CA ILE A 162 -1.50 -24.92 16.61
C ILE A 162 -0.42 -24.10 15.90
N PRO A 163 -0.05 -24.39 14.63
CA PRO A 163 0.90 -23.56 13.90
C PRO A 163 0.36 -22.13 13.81
N SER A 164 1.00 -21.21 14.52
CA SER A 164 0.65 -19.80 14.66
C SER A 164 0.81 -19.03 13.35
N VAL A 165 1.61 -19.55 12.42
CA VAL A 165 1.79 -18.98 11.08
C VAL A 165 0.67 -19.44 10.12
N ALA A 166 -0.10 -20.46 10.49
CA ALA A 166 -1.37 -20.78 9.83
C ALA A 166 -2.51 -20.04 10.54
N ILE A 167 -2.72 -18.80 10.12
CA ILE A 167 -3.91 -18.00 10.36
C ILE A 167 -5.16 -18.85 10.53
N SER A 168 -5.87 -18.61 11.63
CA SER A 168 -7.24 -19.00 11.99
C SER A 168 -7.76 -20.28 11.32
N PRO A 169 -8.12 -21.35 12.06
CA PRO A 169 -8.64 -22.60 11.49
C PRO A 169 -9.65 -22.30 10.37
N ARG A 170 -9.24 -22.70 9.16
CA ARG A 170 -9.86 -22.43 7.85
C ARG A 170 -11.34 -22.85 7.75
N ASN A 171 -11.83 -23.59 8.73
CA ASN A 171 -12.89 -24.57 8.54
C ASN A 171 -14.17 -24.34 9.37
N GLN A 172 -14.38 -23.19 10.03
CA GLN A 172 -15.64 -22.97 10.75
C GLN A 172 -16.60 -21.92 10.18
N TRP A 173 -16.18 -20.99 9.31
CA TRP A 173 -17.06 -19.90 8.86
C TRP A 173 -16.94 -19.64 7.35
N GLY A 174 -17.59 -20.51 6.57
CA GLY A 174 -17.81 -20.30 5.13
C GLY A 174 -18.61 -19.03 4.82
N ASN A 175 -18.51 -18.57 3.57
CA ASN A 175 -19.15 -17.40 2.91
C ASN A 175 -19.00 -16.01 3.58
N ARG A 176 -18.92 -15.90 4.92
CA ARG A 176 -18.84 -14.63 5.64
C ARG A 176 -17.49 -13.93 5.54
N LYS A 177 -16.41 -14.67 5.26
CA LYS A 177 -15.05 -14.11 5.06
C LYS A 177 -14.86 -13.39 3.72
N ILE A 178 -15.80 -13.48 2.77
CA ILE A 178 -15.71 -12.76 1.49
C ILE A 178 -15.99 -11.27 1.68
N VAL A 179 -16.81 -10.90 2.66
CA VAL A 179 -17.32 -9.53 2.81
C VAL A 179 -16.18 -8.51 2.97
N MET A 180 -15.22 -8.77 3.86
CA MET A 180 -14.10 -7.87 4.12
C MET A 180 -13.23 -7.62 2.86
N PRO A 181 -12.61 -8.63 2.23
CA PRO A 181 -11.80 -8.40 1.03
C PRO A 181 -12.63 -7.86 -0.14
N LEU A 182 -13.92 -8.20 -0.23
CA LEU A 182 -14.83 -7.65 -1.24
C LEU A 182 -15.07 -6.14 -1.05
N VAL A 183 -15.33 -5.68 0.18
CA VAL A 183 -15.56 -4.26 0.47
C VAL A 183 -14.28 -3.45 0.24
N LEU A 184 -13.12 -3.97 0.63
CA LEU A 184 -11.82 -3.35 0.40
C LEU A 184 -11.49 -3.27 -1.11
N PHE A 185 -11.77 -4.36 -1.85
CA PHE A 185 -11.68 -4.39 -3.30
C PHE A 185 -12.56 -3.31 -3.94
N ILE A 186 -13.85 -3.24 -3.59
CA ILE A 186 -14.79 -2.28 -4.15
C ILE A 186 -14.32 -0.84 -3.87
N THR A 187 -13.87 -0.57 -2.64
CA THR A 187 -13.40 0.76 -2.23
C THR A 187 -12.19 1.21 -3.03
N ASN A 188 -11.18 0.34 -3.15
CA ASN A 188 -10.00 0.63 -3.94
C ASN A 188 -10.31 0.72 -5.44
N PHE A 189 -11.15 -0.18 -5.95
CA PHE A 189 -11.54 -0.20 -7.36
C PHE A 189 -12.33 1.06 -7.75
N ALA A 190 -13.26 1.50 -6.91
CA ALA A 190 -14.00 2.75 -7.12
C ALA A 190 -13.08 3.97 -7.14
N ALA A 191 -12.13 4.05 -6.20
CA ALA A 191 -11.13 5.11 -6.18
C ALA A 191 -10.21 5.06 -7.42
N THR A 192 -9.80 3.87 -7.83
CA THR A 192 -8.94 3.67 -9.02
C THR A 192 -9.68 4.06 -10.30
N ILE A 193 -10.95 3.68 -10.46
CA ILE A 193 -11.79 4.13 -11.58
C ILE A 193 -11.90 5.66 -11.57
N TYR A 194 -12.10 6.28 -10.40
CA TYR A 194 -12.18 7.74 -10.29
C TYR A 194 -10.89 8.43 -10.76
N ILE A 195 -9.72 7.92 -10.34
CA ILE A 195 -8.41 8.40 -10.79
C ILE A 195 -8.27 8.20 -12.30
N GLY A 196 -8.66 7.04 -12.84
CA GLY A 196 -8.60 6.73 -14.27
C GLY A 196 -9.51 7.63 -15.13
N MET A 197 -10.72 7.92 -14.66
CA MET A 197 -11.62 8.87 -15.33
C MET A 197 -11.02 10.27 -15.34
N THR A 198 -10.42 10.70 -14.24
CA THR A 198 -9.72 11.98 -14.14
C THR A 198 -8.54 12.04 -15.12
N PHE A 199 -7.75 10.95 -15.22
CA PHE A 199 -6.66 10.84 -16.18
C PHE A 199 -7.13 10.97 -17.63
N ILE A 200 -8.21 10.27 -18.01
CA ILE A 200 -8.78 10.37 -19.36
C ILE A 200 -9.26 11.79 -19.65
N MET A 201 -9.89 12.46 -18.68
CA MET A 201 -10.36 13.84 -18.82
C MET A 201 -9.19 14.80 -19.05
N VAL A 202 -8.12 14.70 -18.25
CA VAL A 202 -6.90 15.50 -18.43
C VAL A 202 -6.28 15.25 -19.81
N ARG A 203 -6.22 13.99 -20.25
CA ARG A 203 -5.68 13.64 -21.57
C ARG A 203 -6.51 14.20 -22.72
N ARG A 204 -7.85 14.20 -22.61
CA ARG A 204 -8.74 14.80 -23.63
C ARG A 204 -8.54 16.31 -23.71
N VAL A 205 -8.48 16.98 -22.56
CA VAL A 205 -8.22 18.41 -22.48
C VAL A 205 -6.84 18.74 -23.09
N ALA A 206 -5.81 17.95 -22.77
CA ALA A 206 -4.46 18.11 -23.34
C ALA A 206 -4.43 18.01 -24.87
N LYS A 207 -5.19 17.09 -25.47
CA LYS A 207 -5.27 16.92 -26.93
C LYS A 207 -5.92 18.12 -27.64
N GLY A 208 -6.73 18.91 -26.94
CA GLY A 208 -7.36 20.10 -27.49
C GLY A 208 -6.42 21.30 -27.61
N TYR A 209 -5.25 21.26 -26.96
CA TYR A 209 -4.24 22.33 -27.05
C TYR A 209 -3.18 21.99 -28.10
N LEU A 210 -2.91 22.91 -29.02
CA LEU A 210 -1.90 22.77 -30.08
C LEU A 210 -0.47 22.65 -29.53
N VAL A 211 -0.22 23.12 -28.32
CA VAL A 211 1.06 22.97 -27.60
C VAL A 211 0.78 22.38 -26.22
N PRO A 212 1.12 21.10 -25.98
CA PRO A 212 0.92 20.48 -24.67
C PRO A 212 1.76 21.20 -23.62
N SER A 213 1.13 21.77 -22.59
CA SER A 213 1.88 22.33 -21.46
C SER A 213 2.63 21.21 -20.73
N LYS A 214 3.93 21.39 -20.48
CA LYS A 214 4.78 20.47 -19.70
C LYS A 214 4.13 20.08 -18.36
N LYS A 215 3.45 21.03 -17.70
CA LYS A 215 2.70 20.80 -16.44
C LYS A 215 1.60 19.75 -16.57
N ILE A 216 0.88 19.75 -17.70
CA ILE A 216 -0.20 18.79 -17.97
C ILE A 216 0.36 17.38 -18.20
N SER A 217 1.50 17.29 -18.89
CA SER A 217 2.22 16.01 -19.09
C SER A 217 2.69 15.40 -17.77
N ILE A 218 3.32 16.21 -16.91
CA ILE A 218 3.78 15.79 -15.57
C ILE A 218 2.61 15.28 -14.73
N PHE A 219 1.53 16.05 -14.67
CA PHE A 219 0.34 15.67 -13.93
C PHE A 219 -0.31 14.40 -14.48
N GLY A 220 -0.35 14.24 -15.81
CA GLY A 220 -0.82 13.02 -16.46
C GLY A 220 0.00 11.78 -16.09
N ARG A 221 1.33 11.90 -16.01
CA ARG A 221 2.22 10.80 -15.61
C ARG A 221 2.03 10.40 -14.15
N MET A 222 1.87 11.37 -13.25
CA MET A 222 1.55 11.11 -11.84
C MET A 222 0.21 10.37 -11.71
N LEU A 223 -0.83 10.82 -12.43
CA LEU A 223 -2.14 10.17 -12.45
C LEU A 223 -2.10 8.74 -12.99
N LEU A 224 -1.34 8.50 -14.06
CA LEU A 224 -1.15 7.16 -14.62
C LEU A 224 -0.51 6.23 -13.60
N PHE A 225 0.55 6.69 -12.93
CA PHE A 225 1.23 5.93 -11.90
C PHE A 225 0.30 5.62 -10.71
N MET A 226 -0.49 6.59 -10.27
CA MET A 226 -1.51 6.39 -9.23
C MET A 226 -2.54 5.34 -9.65
N PHE A 227 -2.99 5.37 -10.90
CA PHE A 227 -3.92 4.40 -11.47
C PHE A 227 -3.31 2.99 -11.53
N GLU A 228 -2.10 2.84 -12.07
CA GLU A 228 -1.37 1.55 -12.15
C GLU A 228 -1.17 0.94 -10.76
N SER A 229 -0.76 1.75 -9.78
CA SER A 229 -0.61 1.31 -8.40
C SER A 229 -1.96 0.86 -7.80
N GLY A 230 -3.06 1.57 -8.08
CA GLY A 230 -4.42 1.21 -7.64
C GLY A 230 -4.89 -0.13 -8.20
N LEU A 231 -4.56 -0.43 -9.46
CA LEU A 231 -4.83 -1.73 -10.09
C LEU A 231 -4.06 -2.87 -9.42
N ILE A 232 -2.76 -2.68 -9.13
CA ILE A 232 -1.96 -3.70 -8.42
C ILE A 232 -2.58 -4.00 -7.05
N TYR A 233 -2.93 -2.97 -6.28
CA TYR A 233 -3.59 -3.16 -4.99
C TYR A 233 -4.98 -3.81 -5.12
N SER A 234 -5.72 -3.53 -6.20
CA SER A 234 -7.02 -4.18 -6.48
C SER A 234 -6.84 -5.66 -6.81
N ALA A 235 -5.79 -6.01 -7.56
CA ALA A 235 -5.46 -7.40 -7.87
C ALA A 235 -5.12 -8.21 -6.62
N LEU A 236 -4.45 -7.61 -5.62
CA LEU A 236 -4.17 -8.27 -4.34
C LEU A 236 -5.47 -8.67 -3.62
N TRP A 237 -6.44 -7.75 -3.52
CA TRP A 237 -7.74 -8.08 -2.92
C TRP A 237 -8.53 -9.09 -3.75
N PHE A 238 -8.44 -9.03 -5.08
CA PHE A 238 -9.05 -10.01 -5.96
C PHE A 238 -8.49 -11.42 -5.74
N ILE A 239 -7.17 -11.57 -5.56
CA ILE A 239 -6.52 -12.84 -5.21
C ILE A 239 -7.07 -13.37 -3.88
N LEU A 240 -7.26 -12.51 -2.88
CA LEU A 240 -7.86 -12.91 -1.60
C LEU A 240 -9.32 -13.36 -1.75
N ILE A 241 -10.12 -12.64 -2.54
CA ILE A 241 -11.50 -13.06 -2.85
C ILE A 241 -11.49 -14.43 -3.53
N PHE A 242 -10.58 -14.63 -4.48
CA PHE A 242 -10.43 -15.89 -5.19
C PHE A 242 -10.00 -17.03 -4.26
N ASP A 243 -9.04 -16.81 -3.36
CA ASP A 243 -8.66 -17.83 -2.36
C ASP A 243 -9.84 -18.21 -1.44
N VAL A 244 -10.68 -17.24 -1.06
CA VAL A 244 -11.85 -17.55 -0.23
C VAL A 244 -12.90 -18.35 -1.01
N ALA A 245 -13.07 -18.08 -2.32
CA ALA A 245 -14.02 -18.81 -3.18
C ALA A 245 -13.50 -20.20 -3.61
N TYR A 246 -12.21 -20.27 -3.93
CA TYR A 246 -11.50 -21.43 -4.45
C TYR A 246 -10.22 -21.64 -3.62
N PRO A 247 -10.33 -22.34 -2.48
CA PRO A 247 -9.25 -22.44 -1.51
C PRO A 247 -7.97 -23.00 -2.13
N PHE A 248 -6.90 -22.21 -2.09
CA PHE A 248 -5.58 -22.68 -2.53
C PHE A 248 -5.08 -23.84 -1.65
N PRO A 249 -4.09 -24.62 -2.12
CA PRO A 249 -3.40 -25.61 -1.29
C PRO A 249 -2.86 -24.97 -0.01
N HIS A 250 -2.88 -25.70 1.11
CA HIS A 250 -2.52 -25.16 2.43
C HIS A 250 -1.20 -24.38 2.43
N LYS A 251 -0.16 -24.89 1.76
CA LYS A 251 1.15 -24.23 1.68
C LYS A 251 1.08 -22.85 1.03
N VAL A 252 0.31 -22.73 -0.05
CA VAL A 252 0.13 -21.48 -0.79
C VAL A 252 -0.69 -20.49 0.04
N ASN A 253 -1.77 -20.96 0.68
CA ASN A 253 -2.60 -20.14 1.54
C ASN A 253 -1.79 -19.52 2.69
N THR A 254 -0.97 -20.32 3.39
CA THR A 254 -0.08 -19.82 4.46
C THR A 254 0.80 -18.67 3.97
N VAL A 255 1.43 -18.83 2.80
CA VAL A 255 2.26 -17.78 2.20
C VAL A 255 1.44 -16.54 1.85
N ILE A 256 0.28 -16.69 1.19
CA ILE A 256 -0.60 -15.57 0.83
C ILE A 256 -1.01 -14.78 2.08
N THR A 257 -1.47 -15.47 3.11
CA THR A 257 -2.00 -14.83 4.32
C THR A 257 -0.94 -14.04 5.09
N LEU A 258 0.33 -14.40 4.91
CA LEU A 258 1.48 -13.77 5.53
C LEU A 258 2.09 -12.66 4.66
N VAL A 259 2.13 -12.86 3.35
CA VAL A 259 2.69 -11.89 2.39
C VAL A 259 1.74 -10.72 2.15
N VAL A 260 0.42 -10.93 2.14
CA VAL A 260 -0.54 -9.86 1.85
C VAL A 260 -0.46 -8.69 2.84
N PRO A 261 -0.44 -8.88 4.18
CA PRO A 261 -0.23 -7.78 5.11
C PRO A 261 1.06 -6.98 4.84
N GLN A 262 2.12 -7.65 4.40
CA GLN A 262 3.42 -7.05 4.07
C GLN A 262 3.32 -6.20 2.79
N LEU A 263 2.69 -6.75 1.74
CA LEU A 263 2.49 -6.04 0.48
C LEU A 263 1.57 -4.82 0.66
N THR A 264 0.52 -4.94 1.48
CA THR A 264 -0.37 -3.83 1.79
C THR A 264 0.37 -2.69 2.51
N ALA A 265 1.27 -3.02 3.44
CA ALA A 265 2.11 -2.00 4.09
C ALA A 265 3.13 -1.37 3.15
N LEU A 266 3.71 -2.17 2.24
CA LEU A 266 4.72 -1.73 1.27
C LEU A 266 4.15 -0.78 0.21
N TYR A 267 2.88 -0.97 -0.14
CA TYR A 267 2.21 -0.24 -1.20
C TYR A 267 2.32 1.29 -1.09
N PRO A 268 1.95 1.95 0.03
CA PRO A 268 2.06 3.39 0.13
C PRO A 268 3.49 3.92 0.09
N ALA A 269 4.44 3.21 0.70
CA ALA A 269 5.85 3.60 0.68
C ALA A 269 6.39 3.63 -0.76
N VAL A 270 6.10 2.59 -1.55
CA VAL A 270 6.48 2.52 -2.97
C VAL A 270 5.90 3.70 -3.76
N ILE A 271 4.63 4.04 -3.54
CA ILE A 271 3.98 5.16 -4.22
C ILE A 271 4.70 6.48 -3.94
N ILE A 272 5.10 6.72 -2.69
CA ILE A 272 5.75 7.97 -2.28
C ILE A 272 7.15 8.07 -2.87
N VAL A 273 7.93 6.99 -2.79
CA VAL A 273 9.27 6.95 -3.41
C VAL A 273 9.17 7.21 -4.91
N LEU A 274 8.20 6.59 -5.58
CA LEU A 274 8.02 6.76 -7.02
C LEU A 274 7.51 8.16 -7.39
N ASP A 275 6.61 8.77 -6.61
CA ASP A 275 6.20 10.16 -6.80
C ASP A 275 7.40 11.13 -6.68
N VAL A 276 8.25 10.92 -5.67
CA VAL A 276 9.44 11.75 -5.47
C VAL A 276 10.46 11.53 -6.60
N ALA A 277 10.70 10.28 -7.00
CA ALA A 277 11.61 9.96 -8.09
C ALA A 277 11.15 10.60 -9.41
N GLN A 278 9.85 10.53 -9.73
CA GLN A 278 9.28 11.17 -10.92
C GLN A 278 9.47 12.69 -10.87
N LYS A 279 9.22 13.30 -9.72
CA LYS A 279 9.42 14.74 -9.55
C LYS A 279 10.89 15.15 -9.74
N SER A 280 11.83 14.36 -9.22
CA SER A 280 13.27 14.60 -9.41
C SER A 280 13.67 14.55 -10.89
N LEU A 281 13.22 13.53 -11.63
CA LEU A 281 13.49 13.39 -13.06
C LEU A 281 12.91 14.56 -13.87
N ASN A 282 11.75 15.05 -13.47
CA ASN A 282 11.12 16.18 -14.14
C ASN A 282 11.90 17.48 -13.90
N THR A 283 12.36 17.74 -12.67
CA THR A 283 13.20 18.91 -12.36
C THR A 283 14.50 18.89 -13.14
N GLN A 284 15.16 17.73 -13.26
CA GLN A 284 16.37 17.59 -14.08
C GLN A 284 16.08 17.95 -15.55
N SER A 285 15.00 17.43 -16.13
CA SER A 285 14.62 17.73 -17.52
C SER A 285 14.33 19.22 -17.77
N GLU A 286 13.91 19.96 -16.75
CA GLU A 286 13.68 21.42 -16.84
C GLU A 286 15.00 22.17 -16.90
N GLN A 287 15.97 21.79 -16.06
CA GLN A 287 17.30 22.39 -16.08
C GLN A 287 18.04 22.13 -17.39
N ASP A 288 17.97 20.90 -17.93
CA ASP A 288 18.61 20.55 -19.20
C ASP A 288 18.01 21.32 -20.39
N SER A 289 16.69 21.54 -20.39
CA SER A 289 16.01 22.31 -21.45
C SER A 289 16.39 23.79 -21.41
N GLN A 290 16.51 24.37 -20.21
CA GLN A 290 16.94 25.76 -20.03
C GLN A 290 18.41 25.97 -20.41
N ALA A 291 19.27 24.99 -20.11
CA ALA A 291 20.67 25.04 -20.52
C ALA A 291 20.81 25.01 -22.05
N LEU A 292 20.01 24.19 -22.74
CA LEU A 292 20.03 24.09 -24.21
C LEU A 292 19.54 25.37 -24.90
N GLU A 293 18.56 26.06 -24.31
CA GLU A 293 18.03 27.33 -24.85
C GLU A 293 19.03 28.49 -24.69
N LEU A 294 19.87 28.45 -23.65
CA LEU A 294 20.92 29.45 -23.40
C LEU A 294 22.12 29.30 -24.34
N ASP A 295 22.32 28.12 -24.94
CA ASP A 295 23.45 27.80 -25.82
C ASP A 295 23.09 27.94 -27.31
N VAL A 296 21.88 28.38 -27.64
CA VAL A 296 21.52 28.76 -29.01
C VAL A 296 22.31 30.03 -29.36
N PRO A 297 23.26 29.98 -30.32
CA PRO A 297 24.07 31.13 -30.66
C PRO A 297 23.15 32.25 -31.10
N THR A 298 23.26 33.41 -30.44
CA THR A 298 22.59 34.62 -30.89
C THR A 298 23.07 34.89 -32.31
N PRO A 299 22.17 35.10 -33.29
CA PRO A 299 22.58 35.35 -34.66
C PRO A 299 23.54 36.54 -34.67
N PRO A 300 24.65 36.47 -35.43
CA PRO A 300 25.64 37.52 -35.46
C PRO A 300 24.96 38.86 -35.80
N SER A 301 25.22 39.87 -34.97
CA SER A 301 24.64 41.22 -35.05
C SER A 301 24.79 41.88 -36.43
N ASP A 302 25.72 41.39 -37.24
CA ASP A 302 26.04 41.92 -38.56
C ASP A 302 24.93 41.61 -39.60
N LEU A 303 24.11 40.58 -39.38
CA LEU A 303 23.00 40.25 -40.29
C LEU A 303 21.78 41.18 -40.11
N SER A 304 21.65 41.80 -38.93
CA SER A 304 20.58 42.77 -38.64
C SER A 304 20.81 44.12 -39.36
N ALA A 305 22.06 44.49 -39.60
CA ALA A 305 22.39 45.73 -40.33
C ALA A 305 22.11 45.57 -41.84
N ALA A 306 22.46 44.43 -42.42
CA ALA A 306 22.29 44.17 -43.86
C ALA A 306 20.83 44.08 -44.32
N ILE A 307 19.91 43.64 -43.45
CA ILE A 307 18.48 43.55 -43.82
C ILE A 307 17.81 44.94 -43.80
N THR A 308 18.34 45.90 -43.03
CA THR A 308 17.79 47.26 -42.97
C THR A 308 18.18 48.09 -44.21
N GLU A 309 19.32 47.80 -44.84
CA GLU A 309 19.78 48.48 -46.07
C GLU A 309 19.06 48.04 -47.35
N ILE A 310 18.35 46.90 -47.37
CA ILE A 310 17.63 46.42 -48.56
C ILE A 310 16.19 46.98 -48.63
N SER A 311 15.70 47.63 -47.57
CA SER A 311 14.34 48.18 -47.49
C SER A 311 14.19 49.69 -47.71
N THR A 312 15.25 50.37 -48.15
CA THR A 312 15.25 51.81 -48.52
C THR A 312 15.75 51.99 -49.93
#